data_AF-A0A0F9BMG2-F1
#
_entry.id   AF-A0A0F9BMG2-F1
#
_cell.length_a   1.000
_cell.length_b   1.000
_cell.length_c   1.000
_cell.angle_alpha   90.00
_cell.angle_beta   90.00
_cell.angle_gamma   90.00
#
_symmetry.space_group_name_H-M   'P 1'
#
loop_
_entity.id
_entity.type
_entity.pdbx_description
1 polymer ?
#
loop_
_entity_poly.entity_id
_entity_poly.type
_entity_poly.pdbx_seq_one_letter_code
_entity_poly.pdbx_strand_id
1 'polypeptide(L)'
;MRIIIGVATVPARYPFFSKKVLPNLKAMSDEVWVYTDGNSPVLIRHTSFGTSLVDCPHQSVGDAGKFFGAERTTHQDFYYLSCDDDLIYPWDYAEKMIQWIDFFDRRAVISLHGSTFSQMPVTSYYKDKGTIPCLGVSLVAQRVLFPGSGASGFHSSCLNIDVKSQFLCRNMADVWFGRLLQIQKIPA
;
A
#
# COMPACT_ATOMS: atom_id res chain seq x y z
N MET A 1 16.51 2.27 -10.27
CA MET A 1 15.37 1.37 -10.03
C MET A 1 14.10 2.19 -10.12
N ARG A 2 12.99 1.66 -10.63
CA ARG A 2 11.72 2.42 -10.65
C ARG A 2 11.04 2.41 -9.29
N ILE A 3 10.37 3.51 -8.97
CA ILE A 3 9.54 3.70 -7.77
C ILE A 3 8.09 3.82 -8.23
N ILE A 4 7.27 2.86 -7.86
CA ILE A 4 5.86 2.80 -8.18
C ILE A 4 5.06 2.99 -6.90
N ILE A 5 4.09 3.91 -6.91
CA ILE A 5 3.19 4.14 -5.79
C ILE A 5 1.78 3.71 -6.18
N GLY A 6 1.10 2.94 -5.34
CA GLY A 6 -0.33 2.66 -5.49
C GLY A 6 -1.15 3.36 -4.43
N VAL A 7 -2.30 3.90 -4.83
CA VAL A 7 -3.26 4.56 -3.95
C VAL A 7 -4.67 4.26 -4.39
N ALA A 8 -5.58 4.08 -3.43
CA ALA A 8 -7.01 3.94 -3.66
C ALA A 8 -7.71 5.19 -3.12
N THR A 9 -8.61 5.78 -3.91
CA THR A 9 -9.34 6.98 -3.51
C THR A 9 -10.84 6.88 -3.84
N VAL A 10 -11.64 7.72 -3.17
CA VAL A 10 -13.10 7.76 -3.29
C VAL A 10 -13.58 9.17 -3.61
N PRO A 11 -14.79 9.33 -4.20
CA PRO A 11 -15.30 10.63 -4.62
C PRO A 11 -15.25 11.74 -3.57
N ALA A 12 -15.54 11.40 -2.32
CA ALA A 12 -15.49 12.35 -1.21
C ALA A 12 -14.06 12.90 -0.94
N ARG A 13 -13.00 12.16 -1.29
CA ARG A 13 -11.60 12.53 -1.03
C ARG A 13 -10.89 13.15 -2.24
N TYR A 14 -11.47 13.09 -3.45
CA TYR A 14 -10.81 13.65 -4.65
C TYR A 14 -10.34 15.10 -4.53
N PRO A 15 -11.07 16.05 -3.93
CA PRO A 15 -10.59 17.43 -3.85
C PRO A 15 -9.31 17.58 -3.02
N PHE A 16 -9.20 16.82 -1.93
CA PHE A 16 -7.99 16.80 -1.10
C PHE A 16 -6.87 16.00 -1.79
N PHE A 17 -7.19 14.79 -2.25
CA PHE A 17 -6.25 13.90 -2.93
C PHE A 17 -5.58 14.58 -4.12
N SER A 18 -6.35 15.13 -5.06
CA SER A 18 -5.82 15.76 -6.27
C SER A 18 -4.97 17.01 -6.00
N LYS A 19 -5.32 17.80 -4.97
CA LYS A 19 -4.64 19.07 -4.66
C LYS A 19 -3.44 18.92 -3.73
N LYS A 20 -3.39 17.87 -2.90
CA LYS A 20 -2.41 17.73 -1.81
C LYS A 20 -1.63 16.42 -1.91
N VAL A 21 -2.32 15.30 -1.98
CA VAL A 21 -1.68 13.97 -1.89
C VAL A 21 -1.04 13.57 -3.21
N LEU A 22 -1.77 13.62 -4.34
CA LEU A 22 -1.24 13.22 -5.64
C LEU A 22 0.04 13.99 -6.05
N PRO A 23 0.15 15.32 -5.88
CA PRO A 23 1.41 16.02 -6.14
C PRO A 23 2.56 15.57 -5.21
N ASN A 24 2.27 15.28 -3.94
CA ASN A 24 3.24 14.75 -2.99
C ASN A 24 3.73 13.35 -3.41
N LEU A 25 2.84 12.44 -3.81
CA LEU A 25 3.20 11.11 -4.31
C LEU A 25 4.02 11.18 -5.61
N LYS A 26 3.62 12.04 -6.55
CA LYS A 26 4.32 12.23 -7.84
C LYS A 26 5.75 12.73 -7.68
N ALA A 27 6.01 13.57 -6.67
CA ALA A 27 7.34 14.13 -6.46
C ALA A 27 8.39 13.09 -6.01
N MET A 28 7.95 11.93 -5.52
CA MET A 28 8.82 10.88 -4.97
C MET A 28 8.68 9.53 -5.69
N SER A 29 8.08 9.52 -6.88
CA SER A 29 7.87 8.30 -7.67
C SER A 29 8.00 8.51 -9.16
N ASP A 30 8.30 7.44 -9.88
CA ASP A 30 8.29 7.42 -11.35
C ASP A 30 6.87 7.20 -11.88
N GLU A 31 6.02 6.52 -11.10
CA GLU A 31 4.64 6.22 -11.49
C GLU A 31 3.70 6.12 -10.28
N VAL A 32 2.52 6.71 -10.40
CA VAL A 32 1.43 6.59 -9.42
C VAL A 32 0.24 5.85 -10.04
N TRP A 33 -0.10 4.70 -9.48
CA TRP A 33 -1.32 3.96 -9.79
C TRP A 33 -2.45 4.44 -8.90
N VAL A 34 -3.50 4.98 -9.51
CA VAL A 34 -4.67 5.50 -8.80
C VAL A 34 -5.87 4.60 -9.09
N TYR A 35 -6.35 3.95 -8.04
CA TYR A 35 -7.57 3.16 -8.06
C TYR A 35 -8.76 3.96 -7.54
N THR A 36 -9.94 3.75 -8.13
CA THR A 36 -11.18 4.38 -7.67
C THR A 36 -12.40 3.48 -7.86
N ASP A 37 -13.29 3.45 -6.85
CA ASP A 37 -14.54 2.67 -6.82
C ASP A 37 -15.76 3.42 -7.38
N GLY A 38 -15.62 4.09 -8.53
CA GLY A 38 -16.74 4.83 -9.11
C GLY A 38 -16.36 5.60 -10.36
N ASN A 39 -17.40 6.14 -11.04
CA ASN A 39 -17.26 6.98 -12.23
C ASN A 39 -16.23 8.07 -11.97
N SER A 40 -14.99 7.81 -12.40
CA SER A 40 -13.87 8.70 -12.17
C SER A 40 -14.21 10.04 -12.83
N PRO A 41 -14.23 11.15 -12.10
CA PRO A 41 -14.39 12.44 -12.73
C PRO A 41 -13.24 12.62 -13.70
N VAL A 42 -13.51 13.35 -14.76
CA VAL A 42 -12.58 13.74 -15.83
C VAL A 42 -11.22 14.27 -15.29
N LEU A 43 -11.14 14.63 -14.01
CA LEU A 43 -9.94 14.93 -13.22
C LEU A 43 -8.82 13.88 -13.26
N ILE A 44 -9.13 12.59 -13.45
CA ILE A 44 -8.10 11.53 -13.60
C ILE A 44 -8.12 10.94 -15.00
N ARG A 45 -8.51 11.72 -16.02
CA ARG A 45 -8.29 11.36 -17.41
C ARG A 45 -7.02 12.04 -17.90
N HIS A 46 -6.07 11.22 -18.35
CA HIS A 46 -4.84 11.61 -19.03
C HIS A 46 -3.98 12.60 -18.26
N THR A 47 -3.17 12.10 -17.33
CA THR A 47 -1.99 12.87 -16.91
C THR A 47 -0.77 12.11 -17.37
N SER A 48 -0.06 12.68 -18.35
CA SER A 48 1.41 12.80 -18.37
C SER A 48 2.19 11.65 -17.72
N PHE A 49 3.02 10.94 -18.51
CA PHE A 49 4.07 9.99 -18.05
C PHE A 49 4.09 9.72 -16.53
N GLY A 50 3.60 8.55 -16.10
CA GLY A 50 3.66 8.16 -14.67
C GLY A 50 2.36 8.27 -13.88
N THR A 51 1.17 8.19 -14.51
CA THR A 51 -0.07 7.92 -13.76
C THR A 51 -0.97 6.93 -14.50
N SER A 52 -1.27 5.81 -13.85
CA SER A 52 -2.08 4.72 -14.40
C SER A 52 -3.37 4.57 -13.60
N LEU A 53 -4.53 4.66 -14.27
CA LEU A 53 -5.83 4.58 -13.63
C LEU A 53 -6.42 3.17 -13.79
N VAL A 54 -6.92 2.62 -12.69
CA VAL A 54 -7.77 1.42 -12.71
C VAL A 54 -9.16 1.76 -12.20
N ASP A 55 -10.15 1.60 -13.07
CA ASP A 55 -11.57 1.66 -12.75
C ASP A 55 -12.16 0.25 -12.81
N CYS A 56 -12.86 -0.18 -11.76
CA CYS A 56 -13.50 -1.50 -11.66
C CYS A 56 -14.93 -1.37 -11.08
N PRO A 57 -15.86 -0.73 -11.79
CA PRO A 57 -17.15 -0.30 -11.23
C PRO A 57 -18.08 -1.47 -10.85
N HIS A 58 -17.90 -2.66 -11.44
CA HIS A 58 -18.78 -3.83 -11.20
C HIS A 58 -18.18 -4.88 -10.25
N GLN A 59 -16.92 -4.74 -9.84
CA GLN A 59 -16.20 -5.66 -8.95
C GLN A 59 -15.20 -4.87 -8.13
N SER A 60 -15.71 -3.92 -7.37
CA SER A 60 -14.90 -3.05 -6.56
C SER A 60 -14.13 -3.84 -5.50
N VAL A 61 -12.83 -3.60 -5.39
CA VAL A 61 -11.94 -4.20 -4.37
C VAL A 61 -11.68 -3.27 -3.18
N GLY A 62 -12.24 -2.05 -3.16
CA GLY A 62 -12.04 -1.12 -2.03
C GLY A 62 -10.62 -0.56 -1.98
N ASP A 63 -10.16 -0.29 -0.77
CA ASP A 63 -8.79 0.10 -0.46
C ASP A 63 -7.72 -0.81 -1.06
N ALA A 64 -7.98 -2.12 -1.20
CA ALA A 64 -7.06 -3.10 -1.79
C ALA A 64 -6.69 -2.78 -3.25
N GLY A 65 -7.50 -1.99 -3.95
CA GLY A 65 -7.21 -1.60 -5.32
C GLY A 65 -5.94 -0.79 -5.48
N LYS A 66 -5.39 -0.22 -4.38
CA LYS A 66 -4.06 0.40 -4.38
C LYS A 66 -3.01 -0.56 -4.97
N PHE A 67 -3.11 -1.86 -4.67
CA PHE A 67 -2.18 -2.92 -5.10
C PHE A 67 -2.23 -3.30 -6.59
N PHE A 68 -3.17 -2.79 -7.39
CA PHE A 68 -3.19 -3.10 -8.83
C PHE A 68 -1.92 -2.64 -9.55
N GLY A 69 -1.24 -1.59 -9.07
CA GLY A 69 0.03 -1.18 -9.65
C GLY A 69 1.14 -2.22 -9.50
N ALA A 70 1.16 -2.96 -8.39
CA ALA A 70 2.10 -4.07 -8.18
C ALA A 70 1.77 -5.27 -9.06
N GLU A 71 0.47 -5.56 -9.26
CA GLU A 71 -0.01 -6.66 -10.12
C GLU A 71 0.22 -6.39 -11.61
N ARG A 72 -0.05 -5.16 -12.07
CA ARG A 72 -0.22 -4.85 -13.51
C ARG A 72 0.96 -4.15 -14.15
N THR A 73 1.91 -3.66 -13.36
CA THR A 73 3.11 -3.05 -13.95
C THR A 73 3.91 -4.09 -14.74
N THR A 74 4.47 -3.68 -15.87
CA THR A 74 5.27 -4.55 -16.75
C THR A 74 6.77 -4.48 -16.45
N HIS A 75 7.16 -3.64 -15.48
CA HIS A 75 8.54 -3.54 -15.03
C HIS A 75 8.94 -4.80 -14.28
N GLN A 76 10.12 -5.34 -14.60
CA GLN A 76 10.64 -6.53 -13.91
C GLN A 76 11.33 -6.21 -12.58
N ASP A 77 11.76 -4.95 -12.39
CA ASP A 77 12.58 -4.53 -11.25
C ASP A 77 12.19 -3.13 -10.75
N PHE A 78 11.42 -3.10 -9.67
CA PHE A 78 10.88 -1.89 -9.07
C PHE A 78 10.68 -2.01 -7.55
N TYR A 79 10.66 -0.86 -6.89
CA TYR A 79 10.11 -0.71 -5.55
C TYR A 79 8.65 -0.29 -5.67
N TYR A 80 7.81 -0.89 -4.84
CA TYR A 80 6.40 -0.59 -4.77
C TYR A 80 6.05 -0.06 -3.40
N LEU A 81 5.37 1.09 -3.33
CA LEU A 81 4.87 1.67 -2.08
C LEU A 81 3.34 1.79 -2.15
N SER A 82 2.64 1.30 -1.14
CA SER A 82 1.20 1.46 -1.01
C SER A 82 0.91 2.62 -0.04
N CYS A 83 0.09 3.56 -0.50
CA CYS A 83 -0.23 4.81 0.21
C CYS A 83 -1.75 4.99 0.35
N ASP A 84 -2.16 5.77 1.35
CA ASP A 84 -3.53 6.26 1.52
C ASP A 84 -3.71 7.63 0.87
N ASP A 85 -4.97 7.97 0.55
CA ASP A 85 -5.34 9.19 -0.18
C ASP A 85 -5.65 10.39 0.74
N ASP A 86 -5.43 10.26 2.04
CA ASP A 86 -5.67 11.29 3.07
C ASP A 86 -4.42 11.64 3.91
N LEU A 87 -3.24 11.16 3.52
CA LEU A 87 -1.96 11.47 4.17
C LEU A 87 -1.03 12.29 3.26
N ILE A 88 -0.30 13.22 3.87
CA ILE A 88 0.84 13.90 3.24
C ILE A 88 2.11 13.23 3.77
N TYR A 89 2.84 12.55 2.89
CA TYR A 89 4.05 11.84 3.26
C TYR A 89 5.24 12.80 3.32
N PRO A 90 6.20 12.59 4.24
CA PRO A 90 7.48 13.29 4.23
C PRO A 90 8.16 13.18 2.86
N TRP A 91 8.92 14.21 2.47
CA TRP A 91 9.58 14.24 1.16
C TRP A 91 10.64 13.14 0.98
N ASP A 92 11.20 12.64 2.08
CA ASP A 92 12.15 11.53 2.12
C ASP A 92 11.47 10.16 2.34
N TYR A 93 10.14 10.08 2.34
CA TYR A 93 9.40 8.85 2.62
C TYR A 93 9.81 7.70 1.70
N ALA A 94 9.79 7.90 0.38
CA ALA A 94 10.15 6.86 -0.56
C ALA A 94 11.61 6.40 -0.39
N GLU A 95 12.53 7.35 -0.19
CA GLU A 95 13.95 7.06 0.06
C GLU A 95 14.12 6.21 1.33
N LYS A 96 13.47 6.58 2.43
CA LYS A 96 13.54 5.85 3.70
C LYS A 96 12.95 4.46 3.61
N MET A 97 11.80 4.31 2.93
CA MET A 97 11.20 2.99 2.71
C MET A 97 12.14 2.09 1.92
N ILE A 98 12.78 2.60 0.86
CA ILE A 98 13.75 1.85 0.06
C ILE A 98 14.97 1.45 0.88
N GLN A 99 15.53 2.37 1.68
CA GLN A 99 16.65 2.07 2.59
C GLN A 99 16.33 0.88 3.50
N TRP A 100 15.13 0.82 4.07
CA TRP A 100 14.70 -0.31 4.90
C TRP A 100 14.44 -1.58 4.09
N ILE A 101 13.83 -1.49 2.91
CA ILE A 101 13.61 -2.65 2.03
C ILE A 101 14.96 -3.28 1.68
N ASP A 102 15.95 -2.48 1.30
CA ASP A 102 17.30 -2.95 0.98
C ASP A 102 18.05 -3.46 2.21
N PHE A 103 17.88 -2.81 3.38
CA PHE A 103 18.45 -3.27 4.66
C PHE A 103 18.03 -4.71 5.00
N PHE A 104 16.80 -5.10 4.65
CA PHE A 104 16.30 -6.48 4.80
C PHE A 104 16.49 -7.35 3.55
N ASP A 105 17.49 -7.03 2.72
CA ASP A 105 17.83 -7.74 1.48
C ASP A 105 16.64 -7.93 0.52
N ARG A 106 15.66 -7.01 0.53
CA ARG A 106 14.45 -7.09 -0.30
C ARG A 106 13.61 -8.35 -0.03
N ARG A 107 13.72 -8.92 1.17
CA ARG A 107 13.00 -10.14 1.60
C ARG A 107 11.88 -9.88 2.60
N ALA A 108 11.56 -8.61 2.86
CA ALA A 108 10.49 -8.22 3.78
C ALA A 108 9.63 -7.11 3.18
N VAL A 109 8.37 -7.07 3.61
CA VAL A 109 7.54 -5.87 3.49
C VAL A 109 7.91 -4.93 4.63
N ILE A 110 8.07 -3.65 4.31
CA ILE A 110 8.30 -2.60 5.31
C ILE A 110 7.02 -1.82 5.49
N SER A 111 6.66 -1.49 6.72
CA SER A 111 5.51 -0.65 7.02
C SER A 111 5.79 0.30 8.17
N LEU A 112 5.20 1.50 8.11
CA LEU A 112 5.27 2.48 9.20
C LEU A 112 4.23 2.23 10.30
N HIS A 113 3.27 1.32 10.07
CA HIS A 113 2.30 0.89 11.06
C HIS A 113 1.89 -0.55 10.85
N GLY A 114 1.28 -1.15 11.85
CA GLY A 114 0.78 -2.50 11.70
C GLY A 114 0.15 -3.04 12.96
N SER A 115 -0.30 -4.27 12.89
CA SER A 115 -0.86 -4.96 14.04
C SER A 115 -0.40 -6.40 14.13
N THR A 116 -0.39 -6.90 15.36
CA THR A 116 0.02 -8.25 15.70
C THR A 116 -0.81 -8.76 16.88
N PHE A 117 -0.71 -10.04 17.18
CA PHE A 117 -1.31 -10.65 18.36
C PHE A 117 -0.21 -10.99 19.37
N SER A 118 -0.45 -10.66 20.64
CA SER A 118 0.50 -10.96 21.72
C SER A 118 0.44 -12.42 22.18
N GLN A 119 -0.62 -13.15 21.81
CA GLN A 119 -0.86 -14.52 22.22
C GLN A 119 -1.60 -15.32 21.15
N MET A 120 -1.38 -16.64 21.15
CA MET A 120 -2.07 -17.63 20.32
C MET A 120 -2.59 -18.77 21.21
N PRO A 121 -3.80 -19.31 20.97
CA PRO A 121 -4.76 -18.93 19.94
C PRO A 121 -5.43 -17.57 20.23
N VAL A 122 -5.77 -16.83 19.16
CA VAL A 122 -6.50 -15.55 19.28
C VAL A 122 -7.92 -15.83 19.72
N THR A 123 -8.37 -15.18 20.79
CA THR A 123 -9.75 -15.32 21.31
C THR A 123 -10.66 -14.19 20.84
N SER A 124 -10.08 -13.01 20.59
CA SER A 124 -10.80 -11.84 20.08
C SER A 124 -9.90 -10.95 19.23
N TYR A 125 -10.29 -10.72 17.97
CA TYR A 125 -9.57 -9.83 17.06
C TYR A 125 -9.38 -8.41 17.60
N TYR A 126 -10.37 -7.87 18.32
CA TYR A 126 -10.30 -6.48 18.79
C TYR A 126 -9.57 -6.34 20.13
N LYS A 127 -9.68 -7.35 21.02
CA LYS A 127 -9.12 -7.27 22.37
C LYS A 127 -7.67 -7.77 22.44
N ASP A 128 -7.32 -8.76 21.62
CA ASP A 128 -6.00 -9.40 21.68
C ASP A 128 -4.98 -8.75 20.72
N LYS A 129 -5.41 -7.75 19.93
CA LYS A 129 -4.60 -7.11 18.90
C LYS A 129 -3.77 -5.95 19.46
N GLY A 130 -2.45 -6.07 19.37
CA GLY A 130 -1.52 -4.97 19.52
C GLY A 130 -1.41 -4.16 18.22
N THR A 131 -1.35 -2.84 18.33
CA THR A 131 -1.23 -1.93 17.17
C THR A 131 -0.01 -1.03 17.34
N ILE A 132 0.80 -0.95 16.29
CA ILE A 132 1.87 0.03 16.14
C ILE A 132 1.29 1.17 15.29
N PRO A 133 1.12 2.38 15.84
CA PRO A 133 0.51 3.50 15.12
C PRO A 133 1.45 4.06 14.06
N CYS A 134 0.87 4.67 13.01
CA CYS A 134 1.63 5.33 11.93
C CYS A 134 2.22 6.68 12.34
N LEU A 135 1.71 7.27 13.42
CA LEU A 135 2.17 8.55 13.96
C LEU A 135 3.01 8.31 15.21
N GLY A 136 4.23 8.84 15.21
CA GLY A 136 5.16 8.73 16.32
C GLY A 136 6.55 8.29 15.89
N VAL A 137 7.42 8.07 16.86
CA VAL A 137 8.78 7.59 16.64
C VAL A 137 8.87 6.15 17.13
N SER A 138 9.23 5.23 16.23
CA SER A 138 9.68 3.89 16.61
C SER A 138 11.19 3.83 16.47
N LEU A 139 11.88 3.47 17.55
CA LEU A 139 13.34 3.35 17.56
C LEU A 139 13.82 1.99 17.02
N VAL A 140 12.91 1.02 16.91
CA VAL A 140 13.21 -0.35 16.50
C VAL A 140 12.19 -0.85 15.48
N ALA A 141 12.67 -1.59 14.49
CA ALA A 141 11.81 -2.37 13.60
C ALA A 141 11.21 -3.54 14.39
N GLN A 142 9.91 -3.78 14.22
CA GLN A 142 9.17 -4.81 14.92
C GLN A 142 8.40 -5.64 13.90
N ARG A 143 8.35 -6.97 14.10
CA ARG A 143 7.55 -7.83 13.24
C ARG A 143 6.07 -7.65 13.50
N VAL A 144 5.30 -7.61 12.43
CA VAL A 144 3.84 -7.53 12.47
C VAL A 144 3.19 -8.63 11.63
N LEU A 145 1.98 -9.05 12.02
CA LEU A 145 1.21 -10.00 11.23
C LEU A 145 0.42 -9.30 10.13
N PHE A 146 -0.02 -8.07 10.40
CA PHE A 146 -0.80 -7.25 9.48
C PHE A 146 -0.12 -5.90 9.33
N PRO A 147 0.79 -5.74 8.34
CA PRO A 147 1.32 -4.43 8.01
C PRO A 147 0.23 -3.52 7.48
N GLY A 148 0.32 -2.24 7.83
CA GLY A 148 -0.61 -1.22 7.40
C GLY A 148 -0.45 -0.88 5.92
N SER A 149 -1.40 -1.25 5.08
CA SER A 149 -1.36 -1.04 3.62
C SER A 149 -1.34 0.44 3.22
N GLY A 150 -1.66 1.35 4.13
CA GLY A 150 -1.60 2.79 3.93
C GLY A 150 -0.19 3.39 3.97
N ALA A 151 0.82 2.68 4.47
CA ALA A 151 2.20 3.18 4.50
C ALA A 151 3.17 2.01 4.48
N SER A 152 3.07 1.17 3.44
CA SER A 152 3.89 -0.02 3.26
C SER A 152 4.69 0.02 1.97
N GLY A 153 5.75 -0.78 1.89
CA GLY A 153 6.54 -0.92 0.68
C GLY A 153 7.30 -2.23 0.61
N PHE A 154 7.60 -2.67 -0.61
CA PHE A 154 8.37 -3.88 -0.88
C PHE A 154 9.05 -3.78 -2.25
N HIS A 155 10.02 -4.67 -2.47
CA HIS A 155 10.63 -4.85 -3.79
C HIS A 155 9.82 -5.85 -4.62
N SER A 156 9.72 -5.63 -5.93
CA SER A 156 9.02 -6.51 -6.88
C SER A 156 9.42 -8.00 -6.80
N SER A 157 10.67 -8.31 -6.44
CA SER A 157 11.14 -9.69 -6.23
C SER A 157 10.66 -10.33 -4.92
N CYS A 158 10.09 -9.55 -3.99
CA CYS A 158 9.71 -10.00 -2.65
C CYS A 158 8.36 -10.69 -2.65
N LEU A 159 7.39 -10.15 -3.39
CA LEU A 159 5.98 -10.46 -3.24
C LEU A 159 5.28 -10.47 -4.61
N ASN A 160 4.49 -11.51 -4.85
CA ASN A 160 3.59 -11.57 -6.01
C ASN A 160 2.13 -11.31 -5.57
N ILE A 161 1.44 -10.36 -6.21
CA ILE A 161 0.07 -10.00 -5.86
C ILE A 161 -0.89 -10.28 -7.03
N ASP A 162 -2.02 -10.91 -6.72
CA ASP A 162 -3.22 -10.94 -7.55
C ASP A 162 -4.37 -10.39 -6.70
N VAL A 163 -4.75 -9.14 -6.97
CA VAL A 163 -5.68 -8.39 -6.13
C VAL A 163 -7.04 -9.09 -6.07
N LYS A 164 -7.55 -9.58 -7.21
CA LYS A 164 -8.91 -10.12 -7.28
C LYS A 164 -9.03 -11.48 -6.60
N SER A 165 -8.02 -12.34 -6.71
CA SER A 165 -8.07 -13.67 -6.08
C SER A 165 -7.66 -13.66 -4.61
N GLN A 166 -6.92 -12.63 -4.16
CA GLN A 166 -6.34 -12.59 -2.81
C GLN A 166 -7.09 -11.65 -1.85
N PHE A 167 -7.72 -10.59 -2.34
CA PHE A 167 -8.43 -9.60 -1.50
C PHE A 167 -9.95 -9.75 -1.66
N LEU A 168 -10.52 -10.68 -0.88
CA LEU A 168 -11.92 -11.11 -1.06
C LEU A 168 -12.94 -10.22 -0.34
N CYS A 169 -12.50 -9.37 0.60
CA CYS A 169 -13.36 -8.42 1.31
C CYS A 169 -12.78 -7.01 1.20
N ARG A 170 -13.63 -6.05 0.81
CA ARG A 170 -13.29 -4.64 0.65
C ARG A 170 -12.98 -3.98 1.99
N ASN A 171 -12.15 -2.93 1.97
CA ASN A 171 -11.89 -2.06 3.13
C ASN A 171 -11.26 -2.82 4.31
N MET A 172 -10.52 -3.87 3.99
CA MET A 172 -9.77 -4.72 4.91
C MET A 172 -8.42 -5.09 4.30
N ALA A 173 -7.83 -4.20 3.49
CA ALA A 173 -6.61 -4.50 2.75
C ALA A 173 -5.50 -4.99 3.67
N ASP A 174 -5.31 -4.40 4.85
CA ASP A 174 -4.25 -4.79 5.80
C ASP A 174 -4.37 -6.24 6.25
N VAL A 175 -5.60 -6.74 6.46
CA VAL A 175 -5.85 -8.11 6.92
C VAL A 175 -5.54 -9.11 5.80
N TRP A 176 -6.03 -8.83 4.59
CA TRP A 176 -5.76 -9.67 3.42
C TRP A 176 -4.30 -9.61 3.01
N PHE A 177 -3.66 -8.46 3.14
CA PHE A 177 -2.25 -8.27 2.90
C PHE A 177 -1.43 -9.10 3.89
N GLY A 178 -1.70 -8.99 5.20
CA GLY A 178 -1.08 -9.85 6.21
C GLY A 178 -1.27 -11.34 5.92
N ARG A 179 -2.50 -11.78 5.58
CA ARG A 179 -2.78 -13.17 5.17
C ARG A 179 -1.94 -13.59 3.96
N LEU A 180 -1.81 -12.75 2.95
CA LEU A 180 -1.01 -13.01 1.75
C LEU A 180 0.47 -13.22 2.11
N LEU A 181 1.01 -12.37 2.97
CA LEU A 181 2.39 -12.48 3.44
C LEU A 181 2.63 -13.78 4.19
N GLN A 182 1.68 -14.21 5.03
CA GLN A 182 1.78 -15.52 5.70
C GLN A 182 1.76 -16.70 4.71
N ILE A 183 0.90 -16.66 3.69
CA ILE A 183 0.83 -17.70 2.65
C ILE A 183 2.15 -17.81 1.88
N GLN A 184 2.73 -16.67 1.50
CA GLN A 184 3.99 -16.61 0.75
C GLN A 184 5.24 -16.68 1.65
N LYS A 185 5.07 -16.78 2.97
CA LYS A 185 6.15 -16.83 3.97
C LYS A 185 7.06 -15.60 3.93
N ILE A 186 6.48 -14.44 3.70
CA ILE A 186 7.17 -13.14 3.65
C ILE A 186 7.00 -12.44 5.00
N PRO A 187 8.09 -12.02 5.68
CA PRO A 187 8.00 -11.23 6.90
C PRO A 187 7.57 -9.79 6.61
N ALA A 188 6.93 -9.18 7.61
CA ALA A 188 6.64 -7.75 7.71
C ALA A 188 6.97 -7.24 9.11
#